data_AF-A0A1Q2Z019-F1
#
_entry.id   AF-A0A1Q2Z019-F1
#
_cell.length_a   1.000
_cell.length_b   1.000
_cell.length_c   1.000
_cell.angle_alpha   90.00
_cell.angle_beta   90.00
_cell.angle_gamma   90.00
#
_symmetry.space_group_name_H-M   'P 1'
#
loop_
_entity.id
_entity.type
_entity.pdbx_description
1 polymer ?
#
loop_
_entity_poly.entity_id
_entity_poly.type
_entity_poly.pdbx_seq_one_letter_code
_entity_poly.pdbx_strand_id
1 'polypeptide(L)'
;MLFEQVHLDAIARALAEDGLTGAEIGHLLRVCHMGNEDPGTGVTKWKRLQIAFATRQNTAQNNRAIQEFIRQAMAPANHLSAPDRHEAMRFRLNKALLLAGLYCTEEGKLEVAEAATTLSQAESRARAMRAGLERRNVHPEVLRFCSAEWLADDYFHAVQEAVKGVMDRLRKSTVSIGTELGPQIGTQKGPSCEVC
;
A
#
# COMPACT_ATOMS: atom_id res chain seq x y z
N MET A 1 7.99 -18.04 20.58
CA MET A 1 8.24 -18.02 19.13
C MET A 1 9.26 -16.91 18.85
N LEU A 2 10.35 -17.21 18.16
CA LEU A 2 11.35 -16.23 17.73
C LEU A 2 11.13 -15.91 16.26
N PHE A 3 11.56 -14.72 15.82
CA PHE A 3 11.63 -14.43 14.40
C PHE A 3 12.89 -15.05 13.81
N GLU A 4 12.76 -15.74 12.67
CA GLU A 4 13.90 -16.12 11.85
C GLU A 4 14.61 -14.87 11.29
N GLN A 5 15.88 -15.01 10.91
CA GLN A 5 16.68 -13.90 10.38
C GLN A 5 16.02 -13.26 9.16
N VAL A 6 15.44 -14.07 8.28
CA VAL A 6 14.71 -13.60 7.08
C VAL A 6 13.51 -12.74 7.47
N HIS A 7 12.79 -13.10 8.53
CA HIS A 7 11.67 -12.30 9.04
C HIS A 7 12.15 -10.96 9.62
N LEU A 8 13.26 -10.96 10.38
CA LEU A 8 13.85 -9.73 10.91
C LEU A 8 14.31 -8.77 9.81
N ASP A 9 14.96 -9.31 8.77
CA ASP A 9 15.38 -8.54 7.59
C ASP A 9 14.18 -7.91 6.87
N ALA A 10 13.12 -8.69 6.61
CA ALA A 10 11.93 -8.21 5.93
C ALA A 10 11.18 -7.13 6.73
N ILE A 11 11.02 -7.34 8.04
CA ILE A 11 10.39 -6.36 8.95
C ILE A 11 11.21 -5.07 9.01
N ALA A 12 12.53 -5.18 9.17
CA ALA A 12 13.41 -4.02 9.27
C ALA A 12 13.41 -3.17 7.98
N ARG A 13 13.38 -3.82 6.81
CA ARG A 13 13.25 -3.14 5.52
C ARG A 13 11.90 -2.45 5.39
N ALA A 14 10.81 -3.14 5.68
CA ALA A 14 9.47 -2.58 5.58
C ALA A 14 9.26 -1.31 6.41
N LEU A 15 9.87 -1.25 7.60
CA LEU A 15 9.82 -0.10 8.51
C LEU A 15 10.76 1.04 8.10
N ALA A 16 11.88 0.74 7.46
CA ALA A 16 12.91 1.73 7.15
C ALA A 16 12.82 2.32 5.74
N GLU A 17 12.40 1.53 4.75
CA GLU A 17 12.21 1.98 3.36
C GLU A 17 10.95 2.87 3.31
N ASP A 18 11.14 4.15 3.02
CA ASP A 18 10.10 5.20 2.93
C ASP A 18 9.11 5.26 4.11
N GLY A 19 9.53 4.77 5.28
CA GLY A 19 8.77 4.77 6.53
C GLY A 19 9.44 5.66 7.56
N LEU A 20 10.08 5.03 8.55
CA LEU A 20 10.74 5.72 9.66
C LEU A 20 12.03 6.43 9.21
N THR A 21 12.24 7.62 9.75
CA THR A 21 13.48 8.39 9.67
C THR A 21 14.52 7.85 10.66
N GLY A 22 15.80 8.18 10.45
CA GLY A 22 16.87 7.76 11.35
C GLY A 22 16.71 8.29 12.79
N ALA A 23 16.09 9.46 12.96
CA ALA A 23 15.79 10.03 14.27
C ALA A 23 14.64 9.29 14.96
N GLU A 24 13.54 9.03 14.24
CA GLU A 24 12.41 8.24 14.74
C GLU A 24 12.85 6.83 15.16
N ILE A 25 13.69 6.16 14.36
CA ILE A 25 14.27 4.85 14.69
C ILE A 25 15.02 4.91 16.03
N GLY A 26 15.94 5.87 16.18
CA GLY A 26 16.72 5.99 17.41
C GLY A 26 15.86 6.29 18.63
N HIS A 27 14.82 7.11 18.47
CA HIS A 27 13.86 7.38 19.53
C HIS A 27 13.08 6.13 19.94
N LEU A 28 12.49 5.42 18.97
CA LEU A 28 11.70 4.21 19.22
C LEU A 28 12.53 3.08 19.83
N LEU A 29 13.80 2.91 19.39
CA LEU A 29 14.71 1.94 19.99
C LEU A 29 14.93 2.23 21.48
N ARG A 30 15.09 3.50 21.87
CA ARG A 30 15.22 3.87 23.29
C ARG A 30 13.93 3.63 24.08
N VAL A 31 12.78 4.01 23.53
CA VAL A 31 11.46 3.80 24.16
C VAL A 31 11.21 2.31 24.41
N CYS A 32 11.64 1.45 23.49
CA CYS A 32 11.46 -0.01 23.61
C CYS A 32 12.59 -0.71 24.38
N HIS A 33 13.43 0.03 25.11
CA HIS A 33 14.58 -0.47 25.86
C HIS A 33 15.58 -1.28 25.01
N MET A 34 15.75 -0.88 23.74
CA MET A 34 16.73 -1.40 22.78
C MET A 34 17.81 -0.37 22.42
N GLY A 35 18.01 0.62 23.29
CA GLY A 35 18.95 1.73 23.03
C GLY A 35 20.41 1.31 23.07
N ASN A 36 20.76 0.25 23.80
CA ASN A 36 22.13 -0.26 23.92
C ASN A 36 22.51 -1.15 22.73
N GLU A 37 21.52 -1.71 22.06
CA GLU A 37 21.64 -2.58 20.88
C GLU A 37 21.67 -1.79 19.57
N ASP A 38 21.57 -0.45 19.64
CA ASP A 38 21.57 0.45 18.49
C ASP A 38 23.01 0.70 17.98
N PRO A 39 23.37 0.25 16.76
CA PRO A 39 24.70 0.49 16.19
C PRO A 39 24.92 1.94 15.71
N GLY A 40 23.91 2.81 15.83
CA GLY A 40 24.00 4.22 15.47
C GLY A 40 23.83 4.49 13.97
N THR A 41 24.30 5.66 13.52
CA THR A 41 24.05 6.19 12.15
C THR A 41 25.07 5.75 11.11
N GLY A 42 26.02 4.89 11.46
CA GLY A 42 27.06 4.39 10.54
C GLY A 42 26.60 3.30 9.58
N VAL A 43 25.36 2.84 9.70
CA VAL A 43 24.74 1.80 8.86
C VAL A 43 23.43 2.30 8.27
N THR A 44 22.95 1.63 7.22
CA THR A 44 21.63 1.95 6.63
C THR A 44 20.51 1.79 7.66
N LYS A 45 19.44 2.57 7.53
CA LYS A 45 18.28 2.55 8.46
C LYS A 45 17.74 1.14 8.71
N TRP A 46 17.57 0.34 7.65
CA TRP A 46 17.08 -1.03 7.77
C TRP A 46 18.09 -1.94 8.48
N LYS A 47 19.39 -1.77 8.20
CA LYS A 47 20.43 -2.60 8.83
C LYS A 47 20.61 -2.26 10.30
N ARG A 48 20.44 -0.99 10.68
CA ARG A 48 20.37 -0.52 12.07
C ARG A 48 19.28 -1.24 12.85
N LEU A 49 18.06 -1.26 12.31
CA LEU A 49 16.92 -1.97 12.92
C LEU A 49 17.18 -3.47 13.00
N GLN A 50 17.68 -4.08 11.92
CA GLN A 50 17.94 -5.51 11.90
C GLN A 50 18.97 -5.93 12.96
N ILE A 51 20.09 -5.21 13.06
CA ILE A 51 21.13 -5.49 14.07
C ILE A 51 20.56 -5.33 15.48
N ALA A 52 19.82 -4.26 15.74
CA ALA A 52 19.21 -4.03 17.05
C ALA A 52 18.21 -5.13 17.41
N PHE A 53 17.34 -5.52 16.48
CA PHE A 53 16.36 -6.59 16.70
C PHE A 53 17.02 -7.95 16.90
N ALA A 54 17.99 -8.31 16.06
CA ALA A 54 18.71 -9.57 16.19
C ALA A 54 19.48 -9.65 17.50
N THR A 55 20.19 -8.57 17.88
CA THR A 55 20.93 -8.49 19.15
C THR A 55 19.99 -8.62 20.34
N ARG A 56 18.88 -7.88 20.33
CA ARG A 56 17.88 -7.93 21.40
C ARG A 56 17.24 -9.31 21.54
N GLN A 57 16.84 -9.91 20.42
CA GLN A 57 16.21 -11.24 20.41
C GLN A 57 17.19 -12.33 20.88
N ASN A 58 18.44 -12.28 20.44
CA ASN A 58 19.47 -13.25 20.83
C ASN A 58 19.84 -13.11 22.31
N THR A 59 19.83 -11.89 22.85
CA THR A 59 20.14 -11.66 24.27
C THR A 59 18.97 -12.06 25.17
N ALA A 60 17.75 -11.63 24.82
CA ALA A 60 16.56 -11.84 25.65
C ALA A 60 15.86 -13.18 25.39
N GLN A 61 16.27 -13.91 24.35
CA GLN A 61 15.64 -15.16 23.87
C GLN A 61 14.12 -15.04 23.69
N ASN A 62 13.66 -13.86 23.26
CA ASN A 62 12.25 -13.57 22.98
C ASN A 62 12.11 -12.42 21.98
N ASN A 63 10.93 -12.29 21.38
CA ASN A 63 10.60 -11.26 20.39
C ASN A 63 9.70 -10.13 20.93
N ARG A 64 9.51 -10.03 22.26
CA ARG A 64 8.56 -9.08 22.86
C ARG A 64 8.92 -7.63 22.57
N ALA A 65 10.20 -7.28 22.69
CA ALA A 65 10.69 -5.93 22.41
C ALA A 65 10.49 -5.53 20.93
N ILE A 66 10.62 -6.48 20.01
CA ILE A 66 10.40 -6.25 18.58
C ILE A 66 8.92 -6.03 18.30
N GLN A 67 8.04 -6.85 18.88
CA GLN A 67 6.60 -6.64 18.78
C GLN A 67 6.17 -5.30 19.35
N GLU A 68 6.75 -4.90 20.49
CA GLU A 68 6.46 -3.60 21.09
C GLU A 68 6.95 -2.45 20.22
N PHE A 69 8.15 -2.56 19.65
CA PHE A 69 8.64 -1.59 18.68
C PHE A 69 7.68 -1.41 17.51
N ILE A 70 7.16 -2.51 16.97
CA ILE A 70 6.21 -2.46 15.87
C ILE A 70 4.91 -1.76 16.29
N ARG A 71 4.36 -2.06 17.48
CA ARG A 71 3.16 -1.39 18.00
C ARG A 71 3.37 0.12 18.13
N GLN A 72 4.51 0.54 18.69
CA GLN A 72 4.84 1.96 18.84
C GLN A 72 5.07 2.65 17.49
N ALA A 73 5.76 1.98 16.57
CA ALA A 73 6.00 2.49 15.22
C ALA A 73 4.71 2.67 14.42
N MET A 74 3.73 1.76 14.60
CA MET A 74 2.46 1.75 13.89
C MET A 74 1.32 2.49 14.60
N ALA A 75 1.56 3.07 15.79
CA ALA A 75 0.55 3.81 16.53
C ALA A 75 0.00 4.98 15.67
N PRO A 76 -1.31 5.03 15.35
CA PRO A 76 -1.86 6.03 14.44
C PRO A 76 -1.63 7.48 14.89
N ALA A 77 -1.57 7.70 16.22
CA ALA A 77 -1.28 9.00 16.82
C ALA A 77 0.07 9.59 16.37
N ASN A 78 1.04 8.75 16.00
CA ASN A 78 2.37 9.19 15.53
C ASN A 78 2.37 9.63 14.07
N HIS A 79 1.27 9.45 13.33
CA HIS A 79 1.20 9.70 11.88
C HIS A 79 0.04 10.60 11.46
N LEU A 80 -0.51 11.41 12.37
CA LEU A 80 -1.62 12.33 12.10
C LEU A 80 -1.34 13.27 10.92
N SER A 81 -0.09 13.71 10.75
CA SER A 81 0.32 14.62 9.68
C SER A 81 0.62 13.93 8.34
N ALA A 82 0.71 12.59 8.32
CA ALA A 82 1.13 11.83 7.14
C ALA A 82 0.44 10.44 7.06
N PRO A 83 -0.90 10.41 6.91
CA PRO A 83 -1.66 9.15 6.88
C PRO A 83 -1.30 8.24 5.70
N ASP A 84 -1.01 8.81 4.52
CA ASP A 84 -0.63 8.02 3.34
C ASP A 84 0.72 7.30 3.53
N ARG A 85 1.67 7.95 4.22
CA ARG A 85 2.97 7.36 4.58
C ARG A 85 2.78 6.20 5.54
N HIS A 86 1.91 6.38 6.54
CA HIS A 86 1.59 5.33 7.52
C HIS A 86 0.95 4.11 6.86
N GLU A 87 -0.03 4.32 5.98
CA GLU A 87 -0.72 3.23 5.31
C GLU A 87 0.22 2.45 4.37
N ALA A 88 1.07 3.15 3.61
CA ALA A 88 2.08 2.51 2.77
C ALA A 88 3.09 1.69 3.59
N MET A 89 3.52 2.22 4.74
CA MET A 89 4.42 1.52 5.66
C MET A 89 3.74 0.30 6.29
N ARG A 90 2.48 0.43 6.74
CA ARG A 90 1.68 -0.66 7.30
C ARG A 90 1.45 -1.78 6.30
N PHE A 91 1.20 -1.45 5.04
CA PHE A 91 1.05 -2.42 3.95
C PHE A 91 2.34 -3.24 3.73
N ARG A 92 3.50 -2.57 3.64
CA ARG A 92 4.81 -3.26 3.52
C ARG A 92 5.10 -4.13 4.74
N LEU A 93 4.83 -3.61 5.94
CA LEU A 93 5.03 -4.33 7.18
C LEU A 93 4.16 -5.59 7.25
N ASN A 94 2.89 -5.49 6.87
CA ASN A 94 1.98 -6.64 6.86
C ASN A 94 2.43 -7.73 5.89
N LYS A 95 3.02 -7.40 4.73
CA LYS A 95 3.62 -8.41 3.85
C LYS A 95 4.73 -9.20 4.55
N ALA A 96 5.57 -8.53 5.32
CA ALA A 96 6.65 -9.17 6.08
C ALA A 96 6.12 -9.97 7.28
N LEU A 97 5.17 -9.42 8.03
CA LEU A 97 4.60 -10.05 9.22
C LEU A 97 3.79 -11.30 8.91
N LEU A 98 3.11 -11.35 7.76
CA LEU A 98 2.32 -12.52 7.36
C LEU A 98 3.18 -13.77 7.22
N LEU A 99 4.44 -13.63 6.77
CA LEU A 99 5.40 -14.74 6.71
C LEU A 99 5.73 -15.29 8.11
N ALA A 100 5.64 -14.44 9.13
CA ALA A 100 5.84 -14.81 10.52
C ALA A 100 4.52 -15.12 11.27
N GLY A 101 3.39 -15.25 10.55
CA GLY A 101 2.08 -15.56 11.14
C GLY A 101 1.48 -14.41 11.97
N LEU A 102 1.84 -13.17 11.67
CA LEU A 102 1.34 -11.98 12.35
C LEU A 102 0.79 -10.96 11.35
N TYR A 103 0.00 -10.01 11.83
CA TYR A 103 -0.35 -8.80 11.07
C TYR A 103 -0.58 -7.62 12.01
N CYS A 104 -0.46 -6.41 11.47
CA CYS A 104 -0.74 -5.16 12.15
C CYS A 104 -2.09 -4.58 11.69
N THR A 105 -2.98 -4.32 12.64
CA THR A 105 -4.31 -3.71 12.39
C THR A 105 -4.20 -2.21 12.09
N GLU A 106 -5.32 -1.58 11.71
CA GLU A 106 -5.42 -0.12 11.51
C GLU A 106 -5.12 0.67 12.79
N GLU A 107 -5.39 0.05 13.94
CA GLU A 107 -5.18 0.61 15.27
C GLU A 107 -3.71 0.52 15.72
N GLY A 108 -2.83 -0.09 14.92
CA GLY A 108 -1.43 -0.32 15.28
C GLY A 108 -1.22 -1.54 16.20
N LYS A 109 -2.23 -2.40 16.36
CA LYS A 109 -2.13 -3.61 17.19
C LYS A 109 -1.58 -4.77 16.37
N LEU A 110 -0.73 -5.57 16.99
CA LEU A 110 -0.27 -6.84 16.43
C LEU A 110 -1.19 -7.97 16.84
N GLU A 111 -1.70 -8.68 15.84
CA GLU A 111 -2.53 -9.86 16.02
C GLU A 111 -1.93 -11.06 15.29
N VAL A 112 -2.31 -12.26 15.76
CA VAL A 112 -1.93 -13.51 15.09
C VAL A 112 -2.71 -13.60 13.80
N ALA A 113 -2.00 -13.75 12.69
CA ALA A 113 -2.65 -14.10 11.44
C ALA A 113 -3.03 -15.58 11.55
N GLU A 114 -4.33 -15.89 11.48
CA GLU A 114 -4.74 -17.26 11.19
C GLU A 114 -4.03 -17.70 9.91
N ALA A 115 -3.39 -18.87 9.95
CA ALA A 115 -2.60 -19.40 8.84
C ALA A 115 -3.37 -19.23 7.52
N ALA A 116 -2.84 -18.44 6.61
CA ALA A 116 -3.40 -18.29 5.28
C ALA A 116 -3.13 -19.57 4.48
N THR A 117 -4.02 -20.55 4.59
CA THR A 117 -4.01 -21.75 3.73
C THR A 117 -5.07 -21.70 2.62
N THR A 118 -5.88 -20.64 2.48
CA THR A 118 -6.98 -20.65 1.49
C THR A 118 -7.25 -19.33 0.76
N LEU A 119 -7.55 -19.47 -0.54
CA LEU A 119 -8.04 -18.50 -1.53
C LEU A 119 -9.05 -17.46 -0.98
N SER A 120 -9.85 -17.86 0.01
CA SER A 120 -10.88 -17.05 0.70
C SER A 120 -10.36 -15.76 1.34
N GLN A 121 -9.10 -15.71 1.80
CA GLN A 121 -8.54 -14.52 2.44
C GLN A 121 -8.05 -13.48 1.41
N ALA A 122 -7.54 -13.91 0.25
CA ALA A 122 -7.29 -13.04 -0.89
C ALA A 122 -8.62 -12.44 -1.40
N GLU A 123 -9.67 -13.25 -1.44
CA GLU A 123 -11.01 -12.77 -1.75
C GLU A 123 -11.56 -11.80 -0.70
N SER A 124 -11.31 -12.00 0.60
CA SER A 124 -11.79 -11.08 1.65
C SER A 124 -11.13 -9.71 1.53
N ARG A 125 -9.82 -9.68 1.23
CA ARG A 125 -9.10 -8.43 0.97
C ARG A 125 -9.55 -7.78 -0.34
N ALA A 126 -9.80 -8.57 -1.38
CA ALA A 126 -10.40 -8.09 -2.62
C ALA A 126 -11.83 -7.55 -2.38
N ARG A 127 -12.64 -8.19 -1.53
CA ARG A 127 -13.99 -7.74 -1.14
C ARG A 127 -13.94 -6.44 -0.32
N ALA A 128 -13.03 -6.32 0.64
CA ALA A 128 -12.86 -5.09 1.42
C ALA A 128 -12.41 -3.91 0.54
N MET A 129 -11.50 -4.17 -0.40
CA MET A 129 -11.07 -3.18 -1.39
C MET A 129 -12.21 -2.82 -2.36
N ARG A 130 -12.95 -3.81 -2.86
CA ARG A 130 -14.13 -3.62 -3.71
C ARG A 130 -15.20 -2.77 -3.00
N ALA A 131 -15.49 -3.06 -1.74
CA ALA A 131 -16.40 -2.27 -0.90
C ALA A 131 -15.89 -0.84 -0.66
N GLY A 132 -14.58 -0.59 -0.66
CA GLY A 132 -13.99 0.75 -0.65
C GLY A 132 -14.19 1.51 -1.95
N LEU A 133 -14.12 0.82 -3.09
CA LEU A 133 -14.31 1.39 -4.43
C LEU A 133 -15.80 1.60 -4.77
N GLU A 134 -16.68 0.70 -4.34
CA GLU A 134 -18.13 0.81 -4.46
C GLU A 134 -18.66 2.01 -3.67
N ARG A 135 -18.15 2.26 -2.46
CA ARG A 135 -18.46 3.47 -1.67
C ARG A 135 -18.03 4.77 -2.35
N ARG A 136 -17.10 4.71 -3.31
CA ARG A 136 -16.60 5.85 -4.08
C ARG A 136 -17.22 5.94 -5.48
N ASN A 137 -18.27 5.14 -5.74
CA ASN A 137 -19.05 5.10 -6.97
C ASN A 137 -18.20 4.86 -8.24
N VAL A 138 -17.18 3.99 -8.11
CA VAL A 138 -16.29 3.62 -9.21
C VAL A 138 -17.04 2.76 -10.24
N HIS A 139 -16.75 2.99 -11.53
CA HIS A 139 -17.47 2.36 -12.64
C HIS A 139 -17.43 0.81 -12.55
N PRO A 140 -18.56 0.10 -12.75
CA PRO A 140 -18.68 -1.35 -12.52
C PRO A 140 -17.67 -2.21 -13.27
N GLU A 141 -17.20 -1.71 -14.42
CA GLU A 141 -16.25 -2.42 -15.26
C GLU A 141 -14.83 -2.49 -14.64
N VAL A 142 -14.47 -1.54 -13.78
CA VAL A 142 -13.20 -1.51 -13.04
C VAL A 142 -13.22 -2.53 -11.90
N LEU A 143 -14.37 -2.70 -11.25
CA LEU A 143 -14.55 -3.68 -10.17
C LEU A 143 -14.39 -5.13 -10.67
N ARG A 144 -14.63 -5.38 -11.97
CA ARG A 144 -14.50 -6.70 -12.59
C ARG A 144 -13.05 -7.21 -12.63
N PHE A 145 -12.06 -6.30 -12.63
CA PHE A 145 -10.63 -6.64 -12.65
C PHE A 145 -10.02 -6.88 -11.26
N CYS A 146 -10.75 -6.57 -10.19
CA CYS A 146 -10.30 -6.79 -8.80
C CYS A 146 -10.71 -8.17 -8.26
N SER A 147 -10.43 -9.26 -9.01
CA SER A 147 -10.64 -10.64 -8.53
C SER A 147 -9.37 -11.20 -7.87
N ALA A 148 -9.56 -12.20 -7.00
CA ALA A 148 -8.49 -12.79 -6.19
C ALA A 148 -7.33 -13.40 -7.00
N GLU A 149 -7.57 -13.78 -8.26
CA GLU A 149 -6.53 -14.27 -9.19
C GLU A 149 -5.45 -13.22 -9.49
N TRP A 150 -5.79 -11.93 -9.52
CA TRP A 150 -4.85 -10.85 -9.88
C TRP A 150 -4.16 -10.21 -8.68
N LEU A 151 -4.54 -10.58 -7.45
CA LEU A 151 -4.00 -9.99 -6.22
C LEU A 151 -2.65 -10.61 -5.81
N ALA A 152 -2.28 -11.74 -6.42
CA ALA A 152 -1.05 -12.48 -6.13
C ALA A 152 0.18 -11.90 -6.86
N ASP A 153 0.01 -11.34 -8.05
CA ASP A 153 1.10 -10.74 -8.85
C ASP A 153 0.90 -9.23 -8.99
N ASP A 154 1.76 -8.49 -8.30
CA ASP A 154 1.99 -7.05 -8.44
C ASP A 154 0.73 -6.20 -8.74
N TYR A 155 -0.02 -5.92 -7.67
CA TYR A 155 -1.05 -4.89 -7.56
C TYR A 155 -0.74 -3.57 -8.31
N PHE A 156 0.54 -3.19 -8.39
CA PHE A 156 0.98 -2.01 -9.13
C PHE A 156 0.84 -2.17 -10.66
N HIS A 157 1.17 -3.36 -11.20
CA HIS A 157 0.97 -3.70 -12.61
C HIS A 157 -0.52 -3.77 -12.95
N ALA A 158 -1.34 -4.40 -12.10
CA ALA A 158 -2.78 -4.50 -12.34
C ALA A 158 -3.45 -3.12 -12.38
N VAL A 159 -3.10 -2.20 -11.46
CA VAL A 159 -3.63 -0.83 -11.46
C VAL A 159 -3.10 -0.03 -12.65
N GLN A 160 -1.81 -0.16 -13.01
CA GLN A 160 -1.23 0.54 -14.14
C GLN A 160 -1.83 0.07 -15.48
N GLU A 161 -2.08 -1.23 -15.64
CA GLU A 161 -2.76 -1.81 -16.79
C GLU A 161 -4.25 -1.43 -16.83
N ALA A 162 -4.92 -1.36 -15.68
CA ALA A 162 -6.29 -0.85 -15.63
C ALA A 162 -6.37 0.62 -16.09
N VAL A 163 -5.43 1.46 -15.66
CA VAL A 163 -5.33 2.86 -16.12
C VAL A 163 -5.04 2.93 -17.63
N LYS A 164 -4.11 2.11 -18.14
CA LYS A 164 -3.85 2.03 -19.60
C LYS A 164 -5.10 1.59 -20.37
N GLY A 165 -5.82 0.58 -19.89
CA GLY A 165 -7.04 0.09 -20.52
C GLY A 165 -8.16 1.12 -20.58
N VAL A 166 -8.32 1.93 -19.52
CA VAL A 166 -9.28 3.06 -19.50
C VAL A 166 -8.85 4.13 -20.52
N MET A 167 -7.57 4.49 -20.55
CA MET A 167 -7.04 5.49 -21.49
C MET A 167 -7.13 5.04 -22.95
N ASP A 168 -6.88 3.76 -23.23
CA ASP A 168 -7.01 3.19 -24.57
C ASP A 168 -8.46 3.14 -25.04
N ARG A 169 -9.41 2.88 -24.14
CA ARG A 169 -10.84 2.93 -24.45
C ARG A 169 -11.34 4.35 -24.67
N LEU A 170 -10.88 5.31 -23.85
CA LEU A 170 -11.14 6.74 -24.08
C LEU A 170 -10.67 7.15 -25.48
N ARG A 171 -9.42 6.81 -25.84
CA ARG A 171 -8.87 7.08 -27.19
C ARG A 171 -9.69 6.45 -28.31
N LYS A 172 -10.08 5.18 -28.17
CA LYS A 172 -10.93 4.49 -29.17
C LYS A 172 -12.32 5.10 -29.27
N SER A 173 -12.94 5.49 -28.15
CA SER A 173 -14.26 6.12 -28.13
C SER A 173 -14.27 7.52 -28.72
N THR A 174 -13.17 8.29 -28.62
CA THR A 174 -13.04 9.58 -29.30
C THR A 174 -12.82 9.47 -30.81
N VAL A 175 -12.26 8.35 -31.31
CA VAL A 175 -12.10 8.14 -32.75
C VAL A 175 -13.43 7.78 -33.43
N SER A 176 -14.39 7.22 -32.69
CA SER A 176 -15.69 6.80 -33.24
C SER A 176 -16.73 7.92 -33.37
N ILE A 177 -16.45 9.16 -32.97
CA ILE A 177 -17.37 10.32 -33.15
C ILE A 177 -16.91 11.22 -34.32
N GLY A 178 -15.87 10.82 -35.07
CA GLY A 178 -15.20 11.65 -36.06
C GLY A 178 -15.29 11.19 -37.51
N THR A 179 -16.29 10.40 -37.90
CA THR A 179 -16.64 10.08 -39.30
C THR A 179 -17.94 9.27 -39.20
N GLU A 180 -19.12 9.78 -39.49
CA GLU A 180 -19.63 10.08 -40.82
C GLU A 180 -20.94 10.89 -40.67
N LEU A 181 -20.95 12.16 -41.09
CA LEU A 181 -22.15 12.79 -41.66
C LEU A 181 -21.67 13.85 -42.67
N GLY A 182 -21.68 13.47 -43.93
CA GLY A 182 -21.75 14.38 -45.07
C GLY A 182 -22.25 13.59 -46.29
N PRO A 183 -22.62 14.23 -47.40
CA PRO A 183 -23.18 15.58 -47.59
C PRO A 183 -24.53 15.51 -48.37
N GLN A 184 -25.34 16.58 -48.41
CA GLN A 184 -26.00 17.07 -49.64
C GLN A 184 -26.69 18.43 -49.40
N ILE A 185 -26.04 19.48 -49.91
CA ILE A 185 -26.53 20.59 -50.78
C ILE A 185 -27.83 21.35 -50.42
N GLY A 186 -27.70 22.68 -50.38
CA GLY A 186 -28.83 23.62 -50.56
C GLY A 186 -28.41 25.09 -50.49
N THR A 187 -27.74 25.60 -51.53
CA THR A 187 -27.57 27.04 -51.77
C THR A 187 -28.92 27.72 -51.95
N GLN A 188 -29.19 28.80 -51.22
CA GLN A 188 -30.11 29.85 -51.67
C GLN A 188 -29.80 31.22 -51.02
N LYS A 189 -29.87 32.23 -51.88
CA LYS A 189 -29.51 33.65 -51.74
C LYS A 189 -30.22 34.36 -50.57
N GLY A 190 -29.56 35.39 -50.03
CA GLY A 190 -30.13 36.32 -49.04
C GLY A 190 -31.27 37.21 -49.59
N PRO A 191 -31.78 38.11 -48.74
CA PRO A 191 -31.62 39.53 -49.06
C PRO A 191 -31.12 40.40 -47.90
N SER A 192 -30.62 41.58 -48.29
CA SER A 192 -30.32 42.76 -47.47
C SER A 192 -31.51 43.30 -46.67
N CYS A 193 -31.20 43.95 -45.53
CA CYS A 193 -31.62 45.30 -45.08
C CYS A 193 -31.58 45.32 -43.54
N GLU A 194 -30.72 46.10 -42.89
CA GLU A 194 -30.84 47.54 -42.56
C GLU A 194 -31.92 47.89 -41.50
N VAL A 195 -31.43 48.55 -40.44
CA VAL A 195 -32.08 49.59 -39.62
C VAL A 195 -33.10 49.17 -38.54
N CYS A 196 -32.67 49.25 -37.27
CA CYS A 196 -33.17 50.14 -36.19
C CYS A 196 -32.59 49.70 -34.84
#